data_AF-W1YP66-F1
#
_entry.id   AF-W1YP66-F1
#
_cell.length_a   1.000
_cell.length_b   1.000
_cell.length_c   1.000
_cell.angle_alpha   90.00
_cell.angle_beta   90.00
_cell.angle_gamma   90.00
#
_symmetry.space_group_name_H-M   'P 1'
#
loop_
_entity.id
_entity.type
_entity.pdbx_description
1 polymer ?
#
loop_
_entity_poly.entity_id
_entity_poly.type
_entity_poly.pdbx_seq_one_letter_code
_entity_poly.pdbx_strand_id
1 'polypeptide(L)'
;LNHVVEEARLEVRGEVFLPQAGFEKINEDARRTGGKVFANPRNAAAGSLRQLDPRITAKRPLTFFCYGVGVLEGGELPDTHLGRLLQFKKWGLPVSDRVTLCESAEE
;
A
#
# COMPACT_ATOMS: atom_id res chain seq x y z
N LEU A 1 6.63 -17.79 37.39
CA LEU A 1 5.56 -17.94 36.38
C LEU A 1 5.93 -17.07 35.20
N ASN A 2 6.49 -17.65 34.14
CA ASN A 2 6.78 -16.93 32.91
C ASN A 2 5.44 -16.68 32.21
N HIS A 3 4.97 -15.44 32.21
CA HIS A 3 3.88 -15.03 31.34
C HIS A 3 4.39 -15.08 29.90
N VAL A 4 4.05 -16.15 29.18
CA VAL A 4 4.12 -16.14 27.72
C VAL A 4 2.95 -15.28 27.26
N VAL A 5 3.23 -14.04 26.86
CA VAL A 5 2.27 -13.26 26.09
C VAL A 5 2.19 -13.98 24.73
N GLU A 6 1.05 -14.55 24.37
CA GLU A 6 0.84 -14.93 22.98
C GLU A 6 0.95 -13.65 22.13
N GLU A 7 1.99 -13.56 21.32
CA GLU A 7 2.22 -12.39 20.47
C GLU A 7 1.12 -12.32 19.41
N ALA A 8 0.28 -11.28 19.47
CA ALA A 8 -0.66 -10.99 18.40
C ALA A 8 0.10 -10.34 17.23
N ARG A 9 0.02 -10.94 16.04
CA ARG A 9 0.72 -10.46 14.83
C ARG A 9 -0.22 -10.42 13.64
N LEU A 10 -0.09 -9.36 12.85
CA LEU A 10 -0.79 -9.19 11.58
C LEU A 10 0.17 -8.68 10.52
N GLU A 11 0.32 -9.43 9.43
CA GLU A 11 1.01 -8.99 8.21
C GLU A 11 -0.03 -8.51 7.19
N VAL A 12 0.04 -7.24 6.83
CA VAL A 12 -0.82 -6.65 5.80
C VAL A 12 -0.06 -6.57 4.49
N ARG A 13 -0.67 -7.09 3.41
CA ARG A 13 -0.15 -7.01 2.05
C ARG A 13 -0.89 -5.95 1.27
N GLY A 14 -0.14 -5.19 0.48
CA GLY A 14 -0.68 -4.09 -0.30
C GLY A 14 0.27 -3.64 -1.39
N GLU A 15 -0.19 -2.65 -2.15
CA GLU A 15 0.55 -2.04 -3.24
C GLU A 15 0.86 -0.59 -2.89
N VAL A 16 2.14 -0.22 -3.01
CA VAL A 16 2.55 1.18 -3.00
C VAL A 16 2.65 1.67 -4.43
N PHE A 17 1.98 2.76 -4.74
CA PHE A 17 1.94 3.33 -6.08
C PHE A 17 2.05 4.85 -6.05
N LEU A 18 2.16 5.45 -7.23
CA LEU A 18 2.22 6.88 -7.42
C LEU A 18 1.04 7.32 -8.30
N PRO A 19 0.11 8.14 -7.80
CA PRO A 19 -0.93 8.72 -8.64
C PRO A 19 -0.33 9.51 -9.80
N GLN A 20 -1.05 9.60 -10.92
CA GLN A 20 -0.56 10.26 -12.12
C GLN A 20 -0.07 11.70 -11.86
N ALA A 21 -0.86 12.51 -11.14
CA ALA A 21 -0.46 13.87 -10.79
C ALA A 21 0.84 13.92 -9.94
N GLY A 22 1.03 12.94 -9.05
CA GLY A 22 2.25 12.81 -8.26
C GLY A 22 3.47 12.45 -9.13
N PHE A 23 3.28 11.57 -10.11
CA PHE A 23 4.31 11.21 -11.10
C PHE A 23 4.73 12.40 -11.96
N GLU A 24 3.76 13.15 -12.49
CA GLU A 24 4.01 14.34 -13.30
C GLU A 24 4.80 15.38 -12.51
N LYS A 25 4.39 15.66 -11.27
CA LYS A 25 5.09 16.59 -10.37
C LYS A 25 6.54 16.18 -10.10
N ILE A 26 6.79 14.91 -9.79
CA ILE A 26 8.16 14.41 -9.59
C ILE A 26 9.03 14.66 -10.82
N ASN A 27 8.51 14.38 -12.01
CA ASN A 27 9.25 14.54 -13.24
C ASN A 27 9.46 16.01 -13.61
N GLU A 28 8.50 16.88 -13.33
CA GLU A 28 8.65 18.33 -13.48
C GLU A 28 9.76 18.88 -12.59
N ASP A 29 9.76 18.52 -11.30
CA ASP A 29 10.81 18.92 -10.36
C ASP A 29 12.20 18.40 -10.80
N ALA A 30 12.27 17.16 -11.29
CA ALA A 30 13.49 16.59 -11.82
C ALA A 30 13.99 17.39 -13.03
N ARG A 31 13.13 17.71 -14.01
CA ARG A 31 13.53 18.52 -15.16
C ARG A 31 14.03 19.91 -14.76
N ARG A 32 13.35 20.57 -13.83
CA ARG A 32 13.71 21.92 -13.34
C ARG A 32 15.08 21.94 -12.65
N THR A 33 15.46 20.85 -12.00
CA THR A 33 16.71 20.73 -11.25
C THR A 33 17.82 20.01 -12.03
N GLY A 34 17.58 19.64 -13.30
CA GLY A 34 18.52 18.84 -14.11
C GLY A 34 18.67 17.39 -13.63
N GLY A 35 17.74 16.91 -12.81
CA GLY A 35 17.70 15.56 -12.28
C GLY A 35 17.14 14.51 -13.26
N LYS A 36 17.29 13.25 -12.89
CA LYS A 36 16.80 12.10 -13.67
C LYS A 36 15.28 11.99 -13.58
N VAL A 37 14.62 11.91 -14.74
CA VAL A 37 13.18 11.62 -14.85
C VAL A 37 12.92 10.11 -14.82
N PHE A 38 11.73 9.73 -14.37
CA PHE A 38 11.22 8.37 -14.41
C PHE A 38 10.38 8.12 -15.67
N ALA A 39 10.52 6.93 -16.26
CA ALA A 39 9.79 6.56 -17.47
C ALA A 39 8.30 6.28 -17.23
N ASN A 40 7.91 5.82 -16.03
CA ASN A 40 6.52 5.52 -15.68
C ASN A 40 6.30 5.59 -14.16
N PRO A 41 5.03 5.69 -13.69
CA PRO A 41 4.71 5.77 -12.27
C PRO A 41 5.20 4.59 -11.44
N ARG A 42 5.21 3.37 -11.99
CA ARG A 42 5.70 2.16 -11.31
C ARG A 42 7.18 2.31 -10.94
N ASN A 43 8.00 2.72 -11.90
CA ASN A 43 9.45 2.93 -11.68
C ASN A 43 9.71 4.07 -10.71
N ALA A 44 8.89 5.12 -10.75
CA ALA A 44 8.96 6.23 -9.80
C ALA A 44 8.63 5.76 -8.37
N ALA A 45 7.58 4.97 -8.17
CA ALA A 45 7.22 4.40 -6.87
C ALA A 45 8.32 3.48 -6.34
N ALA A 46 8.78 2.52 -7.15
CA ALA A 46 9.85 1.59 -6.78
C ALA A 46 11.16 2.32 -6.44
N GLY A 47 11.55 3.30 -7.25
CA GLY A 47 12.73 4.13 -6.99
C GLY A 47 12.59 5.01 -5.75
N SER A 48 11.37 5.44 -5.42
CA SER A 48 11.06 6.24 -4.23
C SER A 48 11.15 5.40 -2.95
N LEU A 49 10.70 4.15 -2.96
CA LEU A 49 10.77 3.24 -1.81
C LEU A 49 12.21 2.77 -1.52
N ARG A 50 13.06 2.70 -2.53
CA ARG A 50 14.45 2.22 -2.41
C ARG A 50 15.46 3.33 -2.12
N GLN A 51 15.00 4.50 -1.68
CA GLN A 51 15.90 5.57 -1.23
C GLN A 51 16.53 5.18 0.11
N LEU A 52 17.83 5.44 0.26
CA LEU A 52 18.55 5.18 1.51
C LEU A 52 18.15 6.17 2.61
N ASP A 53 17.87 7.43 2.25
CA ASP A 53 17.39 8.44 3.18
C ASP A 53 15.85 8.53 3.13
N PRO A 54 15.14 8.13 4.21
CA PRO A 54 13.67 8.15 4.23
C PRO A 54 13.08 9.56 4.09
N ARG A 55 13.86 10.62 4.39
CA ARG A 55 13.42 12.01 4.19
C ARG A 55 13.25 12.36 2.72
N ILE A 56 13.89 11.61 1.81
CA ILE A 56 13.67 11.74 0.36
C ILE A 56 12.34 11.08 0.02
N THR A 57 12.09 9.86 0.49
CA THR A 57 10.82 9.13 0.28
C THR A 57 9.63 9.91 0.83
N ALA A 58 9.77 10.54 2.01
CA ALA A 58 8.73 11.36 2.63
C ALA A 58 8.26 12.55 1.76
N LYS A 59 9.09 13.02 0.81
CA LYS A 59 8.73 14.09 -0.13
C LYS A 59 8.03 13.56 -1.39
N ARG A 60 7.99 12.25 -1.59
CA ARG A 60 7.37 11.61 -2.76
C ARG A 60 5.89 11.38 -2.43
N PRO A 61 4.95 11.75 -3.32
CA PRO A 61 3.51 11.59 -3.08
C PRO A 61 3.07 10.13 -3.30
N LEU A 62 3.70 9.19 -2.60
CA LEU A 62 3.35 7.78 -2.61
C LEU A 62 1.99 7.56 -1.96
N THR A 63 1.25 6.58 -2.46
CA THR A 63 -0.02 6.12 -1.91
C THR A 63 0.04 4.61 -1.73
N PHE A 64 -0.79 4.09 -0.83
CA PHE A 64 -0.84 2.67 -0.49
C PHE A 64 -2.28 2.20 -0.43
N PHE A 65 -2.55 0.96 -0.86
CA PHE A 65 -3.77 0.24 -0.51
C PHE A 65 -3.46 -1.21 -0.17
N CYS A 66 -4.18 -1.76 0.79
CA CYS A 66 -4.12 -3.15 1.20
C CYS A 66 -5.00 -4.00 0.27
N TYR A 67 -4.54 -5.21 -0.03
CA TYR A 67 -5.31 -6.20 -0.77
C TYR A 67 -5.29 -7.59 -0.12
N GLY A 68 -4.54 -7.81 0.96
CA GLY A 68 -4.44 -9.13 1.55
C GLY A 68 -3.78 -9.18 2.92
N VAL A 69 -3.75 -10.40 3.45
CA VAL A 69 -3.12 -10.77 4.72
C VAL A 69 -2.05 -11.83 4.46
N GLY A 70 -0.94 -11.76 5.18
CA GLY A 70 0.01 -12.84 5.30
C GLY A 70 -0.18 -13.57 6.63
N VAL A 71 0.77 -13.41 7.56
CA VAL A 71 0.68 -13.91 8.94
C VAL A 71 -0.50 -13.29 9.70
N LEU A 72 -1.25 -14.14 10.42
CA LEU A 72 -2.20 -13.77 11.47
C LEU A 72 -1.99 -14.68 12.68
N GLU A 73 -1.63 -14.11 13.83
CA GLU A 73 -1.43 -14.80 15.10
C GLU A 73 -2.18 -14.02 16.19
N GLY A 74 -2.83 -14.72 17.13
CA GLY A 74 -3.52 -14.08 18.26
C GLY A 74 -4.82 -13.34 17.92
N GLY A 75 -5.49 -13.68 16.81
CA GLY A 75 -6.77 -13.08 16.44
C GLY A 75 -7.47 -13.79 15.29
N GLU A 76 -8.69 -13.33 14.99
CA GLU A 76 -9.51 -13.85 13.90
C GLU A 76 -9.80 -12.76 12.87
N LEU A 77 -9.90 -13.18 11.62
CA LEU A 77 -10.35 -12.36 10.51
C LEU A 77 -11.57 -13.02 9.86
N PRO A 78 -12.43 -12.25 9.16
CA PRO A 78 -13.51 -12.83 8.38
C PRO A 78 -13.04 -13.93 7.43
N ASP A 79 -13.92 -14.89 7.19
CA ASP A 79 -13.72 -16.05 6.31
C ASP A 79 -13.65 -15.67 4.82
N THR A 80 -14.31 -14.59 4.43
CA THR A 80 -14.30 -14.06 3.06
C THR A 80 -13.21 -13.01 2.84
N HIS A 81 -12.67 -12.94 1.62
CA HIS A 81 -11.70 -11.91 1.24
C HIS A 81 -12.28 -10.50 1.33
N LEU A 82 -13.52 -10.28 0.85
CA LEU A 82 -14.21 -9.00 1.01
C LEU A 82 -14.39 -8.64 2.49
N GLY A 83 -14.80 -9.60 3.34
CA GLY A 83 -14.91 -9.37 4.78
C GLY A 83 -13.59 -8.89 5.40
N ARG A 84 -12.46 -9.48 5.01
CA ARG A 84 -11.12 -9.05 5.45
C ARG A 84 -10.80 -7.63 5.00
N LEU A 85 -11.10 -7.28 3.75
CA LEU A 85 -10.89 -5.93 3.24
C LEU A 85 -11.76 -4.89 3.97
N LEU A 86 -13.01 -5.23 4.31
CA LEU A 86 -13.87 -4.36 5.12
C LEU A 86 -13.35 -4.22 6.56
N GLN A 87 -12.81 -5.29 7.14
CA GLN A 87 -12.17 -5.25 8.45
C GLN A 87 -10.92 -4.35 8.43
N PHE A 88 -10.13 -4.37 7.36
CA PHE A 88 -9.01 -3.44 7.16
C PHE A 88 -9.47 -1.99 7.10
N LYS A 89 -10.54 -1.67 6.34
CA LYS A 89 -11.13 -0.31 6.34
C LYS A 89 -11.55 0.11 7.75
N LYS A 90 -12.17 -0.79 8.52
CA LYS A 90 -12.58 -0.53 9.91
C LYS A 90 -11.39 -0.22 10.84
N TRP A 91 -10.22 -0.80 10.57
CA TRP A 91 -8.97 -0.50 11.29
C TRP A 91 -8.24 0.75 10.78
N GLY A 92 -8.79 1.45 9.78
CA GLY A 92 -8.16 2.63 9.18
C GLY A 92 -7.06 2.32 8.16
N LEU A 93 -6.92 1.06 7.76
CA LEU A 93 -6.01 0.69 6.68
C LEU A 93 -6.65 1.06 5.33
N PRO A 94 -5.88 1.65 4.41
CA PRO A 94 -6.41 2.06 3.11
C PRO A 94 -6.75 0.83 2.27
N VAL A 95 -7.95 0.78 1.73
CA VAL A 95 -8.39 -0.26 0.79
C VAL A 95 -9.03 0.45 -0.39
N SER A 96 -8.82 -0.07 -1.59
CA SER A 96 -9.39 0.51 -2.81
C SER A 96 -10.92 0.64 -2.70
N ASP A 97 -11.44 1.80 -3.11
CA ASP A 97 -12.89 2.05 -3.20
C ASP A 97 -13.52 1.43 -4.45
N ARG A 98 -12.72 0.75 -5.28
CA ARG A 98 -13.17 0.05 -6.48
C ARG A 98 -13.40 -1.45 -6.25
N VAL A 99 -13.29 -1.92 -5.01
CA VAL A 99 -13.56 -3.32 -4.68
C VAL A 99 -15.06 -3.53 -4.72
N THR A 100 -15.50 -4.48 -5.54
CA THR A 100 -16.88 -4.99 -5.56
C THR A 100 -16.86 -6.50 -5.48
N LEU A 101 -17.93 -7.08 -4.93
CA LEU A 101 -18.22 -8.51 -5.08
C LEU A 101 -19.04 -8.68 -6.36
N CYS A 102 -18.66 -9.66 -7.18
CA CYS A 102 -19.43 -10.10 -8.34
C CYS A 102 -19.98 -11.49 -8.05
N GLU A 103 -21.24 -11.75 -8.37
CA GLU A 103 -21.91 -13.04 -8.18
C GLU A 103 -21.84 -13.93 -9.44
N SER A 104 -21.50 -13.35 -10.60
CA SER A 104 -21.32 -14.07 -11.85
C SER A 104 -20.16 -13.50 -12.69
N ALA A 105 -19.91 -14.11 -13.85
CA ALA A 105 -18.84 -13.67 -14.77
C ALA A 105 -19.24 -12.46 -15.63
N GLU A 106 -20.54 -12.19 -15.75
CA GLU A 106 -21.13 -11.10 -16.53
C GLU A 106 -21.17 -9.77 -15.77
N GLU A 107 -20.94 -9.80 -14.46
CA GLU A 107 -20.79 -8.65 -13.56
C GLU A 107 -19.34 -8.16 -13.47
#